data_AF-A0A7J9GIR0-F1
#
_entry.id   AF-A0A7J9GIR0-F1
#
_cell.length_a   1.000
_cell.length_b   1.000
_cell.length_c   1.000
_cell.angle_alpha   90.00
_cell.angle_beta   90.00
_cell.angle_gamma   90.00
#
_symmetry.space_group_name_H-M   'P 1'
#
loop_
_entity.id
_entity.type
_entity.pdbx_description
1 polymer ?
#
loop_
_entity_poly.entity_id
_entity_poly.type
_entity_poly.pdbx_seq_one_letter_code
_entity_poly.pdbx_strand_id
1 'polypeptide(L)'
;MEDRKRALVSLLLQYTLVHEVLGIPYPDIVINRTLEGKPFLECGRFCFDFPNFNFNVSHHGDYVAIASEPLCLVGLDIVNFMIPEKETVPEYIQNFSSYFSSSEWDRIISVGNNEEVLAEFY
;
A
#
# COMPACT_ATOMS: atom_id res chain seq x y z
N MET A 1 2.89 -12.14 -15.65
CA MET A 1 2.97 -10.93 -16.52
C MET A 1 2.38 -9.73 -15.80
N GLU A 2 1.25 -9.88 -15.10
CA GLU A 2 0.62 -8.81 -14.32
C GLU A 2 1.49 -8.23 -13.19
N ASP A 3 2.21 -9.04 -12.42
CA ASP A 3 3.10 -8.50 -11.36
C ASP A 3 4.20 -7.58 -11.92
N ARG A 4 4.73 -7.91 -13.11
CA ARG A 4 5.72 -7.06 -13.77
C ARG A 4 5.12 -5.73 -14.21
N LYS A 5 3.85 -5.72 -14.63
CA LYS A 5 3.13 -4.48 -14.96
C LYS A 5 2.89 -3.66 -13.70
N ARG A 6 2.39 -4.27 -12.61
CA ARG A 6 2.17 -3.58 -11.32
C ARG A 6 3.46 -2.98 -10.77
N ALA A 7 4.56 -3.72 -10.80
CA ALA A 7 5.87 -3.23 -10.38
C ALA A 7 6.36 -2.05 -11.25
N LEU A 8 6.16 -2.12 -12.57
CA LEU A 8 6.50 -1.02 -13.47
C LEU A 8 5.63 0.21 -13.22
N VAL A 9 4.31 0.05 -13.10
CA VAL A 9 3.38 1.15 -12.80
C VAL A 9 3.70 1.77 -11.44
N SER A 10 4.03 0.97 -10.44
CA SER A 10 4.47 1.46 -9.12
C SER A 10 5.72 2.34 -9.24
N LEU A 11 6.68 1.96 -10.07
CA LEU A 11 7.86 2.78 -10.35
C LEU A 11 7.46 4.09 -11.06
N LEU A 12 6.66 4.01 -12.12
CA LEU A 12 6.22 5.18 -12.88
C LEU A 12 5.45 6.17 -12.00
N LEU A 13 4.57 5.70 -11.11
CA LEU A 13 3.84 6.54 -10.17
C LEU A 13 4.78 7.29 -9.22
N GLN A 14 5.83 6.65 -8.74
CA GLN A 14 6.80 7.31 -7.85
C GLN A 14 7.56 8.44 -8.58
N TYR A 15 8.04 8.19 -9.80
CA TYR A 15 8.73 9.22 -10.58
C TYR A 15 7.79 10.36 -10.99
N THR A 16 6.57 10.03 -11.43
CA THR A 16 5.56 11.04 -11.78
C THR A 16 5.17 11.88 -10.57
N LEU A 17 4.93 11.28 -9.41
CA LEU A 17 4.63 12.01 -8.17
C LEU A 17 5.74 13.01 -7.84
N VAL A 18 6.99 12.56 -7.84
CA VAL A 18 8.15 13.42 -7.53
C VAL A 18 8.27 14.56 -8.55
N HIS A 19 8.10 14.27 -9.84
CA HIS A 19 8.16 15.28 -10.88
C HIS A 19 7.05 16.34 -10.74
N GLU A 20 5.80 15.90 -10.60
CA GLU A 20 4.62 16.77 -10.57
C GLU A 20 4.53 17.59 -9.28
N VAL A 21 4.88 17.01 -8.13
CA VAL A 21 4.75 17.69 -6.82
C VAL A 21 5.97 18.54 -6.48
N LEU A 22 7.18 18.07 -6.80
CA LEU A 22 8.43 18.74 -6.40
C LEU A 22 9.12 19.47 -7.56
N GLY A 23 8.63 19.32 -8.79
CA GLY A 23 9.21 19.95 -9.98
C GLY A 23 10.59 19.42 -10.38
N ILE A 24 11.02 18.28 -9.82
CA ILE A 24 12.35 17.70 -10.11
C ILE A 24 12.31 17.07 -11.50
N PRO A 25 13.22 17.43 -12.44
CA PRO A 25 13.29 16.78 -13.75
C PRO A 25 13.56 15.28 -13.63
N TYR A 26 12.91 14.46 -14.47
CA TYR A 26 13.06 12.99 -14.41
C TYR A 26 14.51 12.47 -14.33
N PRO A 27 15.49 12.99 -15.08
CA PRO A 27 16.88 12.54 -15.00
C PRO A 27 17.55 12.79 -13.64
N ASP A 28 17.04 13.74 -12.86
CA ASP A 28 17.58 14.16 -11.57
C ASP A 28 16.87 13.47 -10.39
N ILE A 29 15.83 12.67 -10.66
CA ILE A 29 15.09 11.92 -9.64
C ILE A 29 15.89 10.70 -9.20
N VAL A 30 16.28 10.68 -7.92
CA VAL A 30 16.97 9.54 -7.29
C VAL A 30 16.08 8.94 -6.21
N ILE A 31 15.55 7.75 -6.49
CA ILE A 31 14.74 6.97 -5.54
C ILE A 31 15.57 5.78 -5.07
N ASN A 32 15.89 5.78 -3.78
CA ASN A 32 16.62 4.72 -3.10
C ASN A 32 15.66 3.81 -2.34
N ARG A 33 16.19 2.75 -1.72
CA ARG A 33 15.42 1.83 -0.86
C ARG A 33 16.06 1.73 0.51
N THR A 34 15.24 1.63 1.54
CA THR A 34 15.70 1.30 2.90
C THR A 34 16.24 -0.12 2.96
N LEU A 35 16.82 -0.52 4.10
CA LEU A 35 17.29 -1.88 4.34
C LEU A 35 16.17 -2.92 4.17
N GLU A 36 14.96 -2.54 4.56
CA GLU A 36 13.72 -3.33 4.49
C GLU A 36 13.04 -3.22 3.11
N GLY A 37 13.62 -2.45 2.18
CA GLY A 37 13.16 -2.36 0.80
C GLY A 37 12.12 -1.27 0.52
N LYS A 38 11.74 -0.43 1.49
CA LYS A 38 10.79 0.69 1.26
C LYS A 38 11.45 1.75 0.35
N PRO A 39 10.83 2.14 -0.78
CA PRO A 39 11.38 3.20 -1.61
C PRO A 39 11.25 4.57 -0.92
N PHE A 40 12.25 5.43 -1.10
CA PHE A 40 12.23 6.81 -0.63
C PHE A 40 13.01 7.72 -1.57
N LEU A 41 12.59 9.00 -1.65
CA LEU A 41 13.31 10.01 -2.41
C LEU A 41 14.56 10.45 -1.65
N GLU A 42 15.71 10.48 -2.31
CA GLU A 42 16.89 11.19 -1.79
C GLU A 42 16.65 12.70 -1.88
N CYS A 43 16.02 13.21 -0.83
CA CYS A 43 15.48 14.55 -0.76
C CYS A 43 16.61 15.54 -0.40
N GLY A 44 17.26 16.06 -1.44
CA GLY A 44 18.33 17.06 -1.35
C GLY A 44 17.79 18.50 -1.26
N ARG A 45 18.35 19.40 -2.05
CA ARG A 45 18.00 20.84 -2.07
C ARG A 45 16.61 21.16 -2.66
N PHE A 46 15.77 20.17 -2.95
CA PHE A 46 14.52 20.36 -3.69
C PHE A 46 13.28 20.35 -2.79
N CYS A 47 13.40 19.92 -1.54
CA CYS A 47 12.24 19.71 -0.66
C CYS A 47 12.09 20.78 0.44
N PHE A 48 12.56 22.01 0.23
CA PHE A 48 12.54 23.02 1.29
C PHE A 48 11.13 23.32 1.83
N ASP A 49 10.11 23.27 0.96
CA ASP A 49 8.71 23.48 1.33
C ASP A 49 8.04 22.21 1.92
N PHE A 50 8.70 21.05 1.81
CA PHE A 50 8.18 19.74 2.21
C PHE A 50 9.22 18.99 3.06
N PRO A 51 9.43 19.42 4.32
CA PRO A 51 10.57 19.02 5.13
C PRO A 51 10.65 17.53 5.44
N ASN A 52 9.53 16.80 5.32
CA ASN A 52 9.49 15.35 5.45
C ASN A 52 8.66 14.73 4.32
N PHE A 53 8.87 15.21 3.09
CA PHE A 53 8.23 14.61 1.93
C PHE A 53 8.51 13.10 1.88
N ASN A 54 7.46 12.31 1.94
CA ASN A 54 7.56 10.85 1.84
C ASN A 54 6.35 10.29 1.10
N PHE A 55 6.50 9.07 0.61
CA PHE A 55 5.44 8.37 -0.09
C PHE A 55 5.43 6.88 0.25
N ASN A 56 4.31 6.24 -0.05
CA ASN A 56 4.15 4.81 0.03
C ASN A 56 3.32 4.30 -1.14
N VAL A 57 3.63 3.08 -1.59
CA VAL A 57 3.00 2.42 -2.73
C VAL A 57 2.50 1.06 -2.30
N SER A 58 1.31 0.69 -2.77
CA SER A 58 0.79 -0.68 -2.67
C SER A 58 0.14 -1.08 -3.99
N HIS A 59 0.05 -2.38 -4.22
CA HIS A 59 -0.59 -2.95 -5.39
C HIS A 59 -1.26 -4.28 -5.06
N HIS A 60 -2.49 -4.47 -5.50
CA HIS A 60 -3.19 -5.75 -5.44
C HIS A 60 -4.31 -5.77 -6.47
N GLY A 61 -4.61 -6.95 -7.02
CA GLY A 61 -5.56 -7.09 -8.12
C GLY A 61 -5.15 -6.23 -9.32
N ASP A 62 -6.09 -5.43 -9.82
CA ASP A 62 -5.89 -4.58 -11.00
C ASP A 62 -5.38 -3.17 -10.67
N TYR A 63 -5.10 -2.89 -9.40
CA TYR A 63 -4.77 -1.55 -8.93
C TYR A 63 -3.32 -1.45 -8.45
N VAL A 64 -2.75 -0.27 -8.70
CA VAL A 64 -1.52 0.24 -8.08
C VAL A 64 -1.85 1.61 -7.54
N ALA A 65 -1.58 1.84 -6.26
CA ALA A 65 -1.88 3.09 -5.60
C ALA A 65 -0.60 3.70 -5.00
N ILE A 66 -0.56 5.02 -4.95
CA ILE A 66 0.50 5.80 -4.32
C ILE A 66 -0.14 6.88 -3.43
N ALA A 67 0.43 7.08 -2.26
CA ALA A 67 0.09 8.19 -1.37
C ALA A 67 1.36 8.91 -0.96
N SER A 68 1.27 10.23 -0.77
CA SER A 68 2.38 11.07 -0.34
C SER A 68 1.95 12.09 0.69
N GLU A 69 2.85 12.44 1.59
CA GLU A 69 2.64 13.44 2.63
C GLU A 69 3.86 14.37 2.73
N PRO A 70 3.66 15.70 2.86
CA PRO A 70 4.76 16.66 2.98
C PRO A 70 5.43 16.68 4.36
N LEU A 71 4.74 16.22 5.40
CA LEU A 71 5.18 16.34 6.78
C LEU A 71 4.97 15.06 7.60
N CYS A 72 3.76 14.48 7.57
CA CYS A 72 3.46 13.27 8.32
C CYS A 72 3.99 12.02 7.62
N LEU A 73 4.21 10.93 8.36
CA LEU A 73 4.52 9.64 7.73
C LEU A 73 3.26 9.04 7.11
N VAL A 74 3.37 8.59 5.86
CA VAL A 74 2.28 7.90 5.17
C VAL A 74 2.62 6.42 4.93
N GLY A 75 1.60 5.60 5.13
CA GLY A 75 1.54 4.19 4.74
C GLY A 75 0.23 3.96 4.00
N LEU A 76 0.26 3.12 2.98
CA LEU A 76 -0.87 2.81 2.11
C LEU A 76 -0.83 1.32 1.83
N ASP A 77 -1.96 0.65 2.04
CA ASP A 77 -2.17 -0.68 1.51
C ASP A 77 -3.48 -0.75 0.72
N ILE A 78 -3.49 -1.54 -0.34
CA ILE A 78 -4.68 -1.84 -1.11
C ILE A 78 -4.81 -3.35 -1.21
N VAL A 79 -6.00 -3.85 -0.90
CA VAL A 79 -6.29 -5.28 -0.96
C VAL A 79 -7.49 -5.50 -1.86
N ASN A 80 -7.39 -6.51 -2.75
CA ASN A 80 -8.50 -6.92 -3.58
C ASN A 80 -9.41 -7.84 -2.77
N PHE A 81 -10.69 -7.49 -2.71
CA PHE A 81 -11.71 -8.31 -2.08
C PHE A 81 -11.89 -9.62 -2.87
N MET A 82 -11.69 -10.76 -2.21
CA MET A 82 -11.78 -12.08 -2.84
C MET A 82 -12.64 -13.03 -1.99
N ILE A 83 -13.53 -13.76 -2.65
CA ILE A 83 -14.29 -14.83 -2.01
C ILE A 83 -13.47 -16.13 -2.12
N PRO A 84 -13.21 -16.85 -1.01
CA PRO A 84 -12.46 -18.11 -1.06
C PRO A 84 -13.25 -19.17 -1.84
N GLU A 85 -12.59 -19.84 -2.80
CA GLU A 85 -13.23 -20.85 -3.65
C GLU A 85 -13.06 -22.29 -3.15
N LYS A 86 -12.05 -22.54 -2.30
CA LYS A 86 -11.61 -23.89 -1.91
C LYS A 86 -12.05 -24.32 -0.50
N GLU A 87 -12.49 -23.38 0.31
CA GLU A 87 -12.87 -23.56 1.71
C GLU A 87 -13.99 -22.58 2.07
N THR A 88 -14.63 -22.76 3.22
CA THR A 88 -15.66 -21.83 3.69
C THR A 88 -15.03 -20.55 4.22
N VAL A 89 -15.79 -19.45 4.24
CA VAL A 89 -15.29 -18.16 4.77
C VAL A 89 -14.73 -18.27 6.18
N PRO A 90 -15.41 -18.91 7.16
CA PRO A 90 -14.86 -19.09 8.50
C PRO A 90 -13.53 -19.87 8.53
N GLU A 91 -13.41 -20.93 7.73
CA GLU A 91 -12.15 -21.70 7.62
C GLU A 91 -11.03 -20.84 7.05
N TYR A 92 -11.31 -20.08 5.98
CA TYR A 92 -10.36 -19.18 5.34
C TYR A 92 -9.81 -18.14 6.33
N ILE A 93 -10.69 -17.37 6.98
CA ILE A 93 -10.26 -16.29 7.86
C ILE A 93 -9.55 -16.82 9.12
N GLN A 94 -9.92 -18.02 9.59
CA GLN A 94 -9.33 -18.61 10.80
C GLN A 94 -7.83 -18.84 10.64
N ASN A 95 -7.34 -19.06 9.42
CA ASN A 95 -5.91 -19.17 9.11
C ASN A 95 -5.13 -17.88 9.44
N PHE A 96 -5.82 -16.75 9.58
CA PHE A 96 -5.22 -15.43 9.84
C PHE A 96 -5.45 -14.93 11.27
N SER A 97 -6.12 -15.70 12.14
CA SER A 97 -6.54 -15.22 13.46
C SER A 97 -5.37 -14.75 14.34
N SER A 98 -4.16 -15.25 14.11
CA SER A 98 -2.95 -14.85 14.85
C SER A 98 -2.39 -13.49 14.44
N TYR A 99 -2.83 -12.91 13.32
CA TYR A 99 -2.43 -11.57 12.87
C TYR A 99 -3.29 -10.46 13.45
N PHE A 100 -4.42 -10.80 14.07
CA PHE A 100 -5.34 -9.85 14.68
C PHE A 100 -5.27 -9.92 16.21
N SER A 101 -5.50 -8.79 16.87
CA SER A 101 -5.82 -8.77 18.29
C SER A 101 -7.16 -9.44 18.56
N SER A 102 -7.41 -9.85 19.80
CA SER A 102 -8.70 -10.44 20.18
C SER A 102 -9.88 -9.52 19.87
N SER A 103 -9.74 -8.20 20.07
CA SER A 103 -10.79 -7.22 19.78
C SER A 103 -11.06 -7.03 18.30
N GLU A 104 -10.04 -7.07 17.44
CA GLU A 104 -10.21 -7.01 15.99
C GLU A 104 -10.86 -8.30 15.48
N TRP A 105 -10.40 -9.44 15.98
CA TRP A 105 -10.94 -10.73 15.62
C TRP A 105 -12.42 -10.86 15.98
N ASP A 106 -12.80 -10.52 17.22
CA ASP A 106 -14.19 -10.53 17.69
C ASP A 106 -15.09 -9.63 16.83
N ARG A 107 -14.55 -8.50 16.36
CA ARG A 107 -15.26 -7.59 15.46
C ARG A 107 -15.46 -8.20 14.07
N ILE A 108 -14.42 -8.79 13.47
CA ILE A 108 -14.49 -9.46 12.17
C ILE A 108 -15.52 -10.60 12.18
N ILE A 109 -15.58 -11.40 13.23
CA ILE A 109 -16.49 -12.57 13.27
C ILE A 109 -17.93 -12.22 13.70
N SER A 110 -18.19 -11.00 14.17
CA SER A 110 -19.51 -10.60 14.71
C SER A 110 -20.37 -9.78 13.74
N VAL A 111 -19.84 -9.33 12.61
CA VAL A 111 -20.52 -8.42 11.68
C VAL A 111 -21.72 -9.03 10.93
N GLY A 112 -21.90 -10.35 10.95
CA GLY A 112 -23.13 -11.00 10.48
C GLY A 112 -22.88 -12.13 9.51
N ASN A 113 -23.12 -11.87 8.22
CA ASN A 113 -23.02 -12.89 7.17
C ASN A 113 -21.60 -12.96 6.55
N ASN A 114 -21.33 -14.00 5.76
CA ASN A 114 -19.99 -14.26 5.20
C ASN A 114 -19.42 -13.11 4.35
N GLU A 115 -20.25 -12.36 3.62
CA GLU A 115 -19.80 -11.23 2.80
C GLU A 115 -19.35 -10.06 3.68
N GLU A 116 -20.11 -9.77 4.74
CA GLU A 116 -19.78 -8.74 5.73
C GLU A 116 -18.52 -9.11 6.52
N VAL A 117 -18.36 -10.39 6.89
CA VAL A 117 -17.16 -10.90 7.54
C VAL A 117 -15.93 -10.72 6.67
N LEU A 118 -16.00 -11.05 5.37
CA LEU A 118 -14.89 -10.83 4.44
C LEU A 118 -14.61 -9.34 4.24
N ALA A 119 -15.63 -8.48 4.24
CA ALA A 119 -15.47 -7.06 4.04
C ALA A 119 -14.79 -6.37 5.23
N GLU A 120 -15.02 -6.87 6.45
CA GLU A 120 -14.33 -6.39 7.65
C GLU A 120 -12.94 -7.01 7.83
N PHE A 121 -12.72 -8.21 7.28
CA PHE A 121 -11.43 -8.90 7.31
C PHE A 121 -10.36 -8.25 6.42
N TYR A 122 -10.77 -7.76 5.24
CA TYR A 122 -9.88 -7.07 4.28
C TYR A 122 -9.69 -5.59 4.60
#